data_AF-A0A968ZQH0-F1
#
_entry.id   AF-A0A968ZQH0-F1
#
_cell.length_a   1.000
_cell.length_b   1.000
_cell.length_c   1.000
_cell.angle_alpha   90.00
_cell.angle_beta   90.00
_cell.angle_gamma   90.00
#
_symmetry.space_group_name_H-M   'P 1'
#
loop_
_entity.id
_entity.type
_entity.pdbx_description
1 polymer ?
#
loop_
_entity_poly.entity_id
_entity_poly.type
_entity_poly.pdbx_seq_one_letter_code
_entity_poly.pdbx_strand_id
1 'polypeptide(L)' 'MGKGTGIGLSISHTIVVKNHGGQLTFTSIPRQGAEFVIQLPVLQVASAAPMNEFVLQPPVSLSN' A
#
# COMPACT_ATOMS: atom_id res chain seq x y z
N MET A 1 -28.05 6.71 11.81
CA MET A 1 -26.87 7.02 10.96
C MET A 1 -26.02 5.77 10.83
N GLY A 2 -25.81 5.27 9.62
CA GLY A 2 -24.91 4.15 9.38
C GLY A 2 -23.48 4.55 9.72
N LYS A 3 -22.96 4.06 10.85
CA LYS A 3 -21.58 4.29 11.27
C LYS A 3 -20.69 3.32 10.49
N GLY A 4 -20.23 3.74 9.31
CA GLY A 4 -19.06 3.11 8.72
C GLY A 4 -17.90 3.23 9.71
N THR A 5 -17.14 2.15 9.91
CA THR A 5 -15.99 2.12 10.85
C THR A 5 -14.81 2.99 10.38
N GLY A 6 -14.94 3.67 9.24
CA GLY A 6 -13.86 4.43 8.60
C GLY A 6 -12.80 3.55 7.93
N ILE A 7 -12.95 2.23 7.97
CA ILE A 7 -11.93 1.27 7.51
C ILE A 7 -11.89 1.14 5.98
N GLY A 8 -12.97 1.47 5.27
CA GLY A 8 -13.05 1.28 3.81
C GLY A 8 -11.91 1.96 3.06
N LEU A 9 -11.57 3.20 3.42
CA LEU A 9 -10.53 3.96 2.73
C LEU A 9 -9.12 3.41 2.98
N SER A 10 -8.84 2.89 4.19
CA SER A 10 -7.53 2.31 4.51
C SER A 10 -7.31 0.96 3.84
N ILE A 11 -8.38 0.16 3.70
CA ILE A 11 -8.37 -1.08 2.90
C ILE A 11 -8.12 -0.73 1.43
N SER A 12 -8.87 0.22 0.87
CA SER A 12 -8.69 0.66 -0.52
C SER A 12 -7.27 1.16 -0.80
N HIS A 13 -6.67 1.95 0.10
CA HIS A 13 -5.29 2.41 -0.05
C HIS A 13 -4.30 1.23 -0.04
N THR A 14 -4.50 0.24 0.83
CA THR A 14 -3.62 -0.95 0.86
C THR A 14 -3.71 -1.72 -0.44
N ILE A 15 -4.92 -1.97 -0.94
CA ILE A 15 -5.11 -2.70 -2.20
C ILE A 15 -4.53 -1.90 -3.36
N VAL A 16 -4.99 -0.68 -3.59
CA VAL A 16 -4.65 0.11 -4.78
C VAL A 16 -3.19 0.54 -4.78
N VAL A 17 -2.72 1.14 -3.69
CA VAL A 17 -1.38 1.76 -3.65
C VAL A 17 -0.32 0.74 -3.28
N LYS A 18 -0.48 0.02 -2.16
CA LYS A 18 0.58 -0.87 -1.67
C LYS A 18 0.69 -2.14 -2.51
N ASN A 19 -0.43 -2.78 -2.85
CA ASN A 19 -0.38 -4.10 -3.50
C ASN A 19 -0.29 -3.98 -5.03
N HIS A 20 -0.89 -2.95 -5.62
CA HIS A 20 -0.95 -2.78 -7.07
C HIS A 20 -0.11 -1.63 -7.61
N GLY A 21 0.54 -0.82 -6.76
CA GLY A 21 1.35 0.31 -7.21
C GLY A 21 0.55 1.41 -7.92
N GLY A 22 -0.77 1.45 -7.69
CA GLY A 22 -1.67 2.43 -8.23
C GLY A 22 -1.77 3.69 -7.38
N GLN A 23 -2.73 4.54 -7.72
CA GLN A 23 -3.08 5.76 -6.97
C GLN A 23 -4.57 5.79 -6.64
N LEU A 24 -4.86 6.32 -5.46
CA LEU A 24 -6.22 6.58 -4.97
C LEU A 24 -6.29 8.05 -4.55
N THR A 25 -7.11 8.83 -5.26
CA THR A 25 -7.36 10.24 -4.94
C THR A 25 -8.86 10.48 -4.79
N PHE A 26 -9.24 11.60 -4.18
CA PHE A 26 -10.64 11.97 -4.07
C PHE A 26 -10.82 13.48 -4.02
N THR A 27 -11.98 13.93 -4.49
CA THR A 27 -12.45 15.30 -4.34
C THR A 27 -13.80 15.24 -3.65
N SER A 28 -13.99 16.02 -2.59
CA SER A 28 -15.29 16.15 -1.95
C SER A 28 -15.69 17.61 -1.86
N ILE A 29 -16.91 17.89 -2.29
CA ILE A 29 -17.50 19.21 -2.17
C ILE A 29 -18.65 19.11 -1.16
N PRO A 30 -18.63 19.91 -0.07
CA PRO A 30 -19.69 19.88 0.93
C PRO A 30 -21.07 20.01 0.29
N ARG A 31 -21.98 19.14 0.70
CA ARG A 31 -23.38 19.08 0.21
C ARG A 31 -23.54 18.66 -1.26
N GLN A 32 -22.48 18.28 -1.96
CA GLN A 32 -22.53 17.79 -3.35
C GLN A 32 -22.01 16.35 -3.49
N GLY A 33 -21.29 15.84 -2.48
CA GLY A 33 -20.84 14.46 -2.43
C GLY A 33 -19.32 14.33 -2.46
N ALA A 34 -18.85 13.13 -2.81
CA ALA A 34 -17.44 12.82 -2.95
C ALA A 34 -17.22 11.97 -4.20
N GLU A 35 -16.22 12.32 -4.99
CA GLU A 35 -15.73 11.57 -6.13
C GLU A 35 -14.39 10.93 -5.76
N PHE A 36 -14.24 9.65 -6.06
CA PHE A 36 -13.01 8.89 -5.83
C PHE A 36 -12.46 8.43 -7.17
N VAL A 37 -11.17 8.63 -7.38
CA VAL A 37 -10.46 8.25 -8.60
C VAL A 37 -9.44 7.18 -8.25
N ILE A 38 -9.52 6.04 -8.94
CA ILE A 38 -8.60 4.91 -8.81
C ILE A 38 -7.84 4.78 -10.12
N GLN A 39 -6.52 4.86 -10.04
CA GLN A 39 -5.63 4.66 -11.18
C GLN A 39 -4.79 3.43 -10.93
N LEU A 40 -4.82 2.49 -11.87
CA LEU A 40 -4.01 1.28 -11.83
C LEU A 40 -3.07 1.26 -13.05
N PRO A 41 -1.79 0.87 -12.86
CA PRO A 41 -0.90 0.67 -13.97
C PRO A 41 -1.37 -0.53 -14.81
N VAL A 42 -1.34 -0.40 -16.14
CA VAL A 42 -1.71 -1.50 -17.06
C VAL A 42 -0.70 -2.65 -16.96
N LEU A 43 0.56 -2.32 -16.67
CA LEU A 43 1.63 -3.28 -16.41
C LEU A 43 2.09 -3.10 -14.97
N GLN A 44 1.93 -4.13 -14.16
CA GLN A 44 2.52 -4.15 -12.83
C GLN A 44 4.02 -4.38 -12.99
N VAL A 45 4.82 -3.32 -12.84
CA VAL A 45 6.26 -3.50 -12.61
C VAL A 45 6.35 -4.22 -11.27
N ALA A 46 6.82 -5.48 -11.29
CA ALA A 46 6.99 -6.25 -10.07
C ALA A 46 7.73 -5.36 -9.06
N SER A 47 7.06 -5.04 -7.95
CA SER A 47 7.69 -4.30 -6.86
C SER A 47 8.88 -5.14 -6.47
N ALA A 48 10.09 -4.68 -6.81
CA ALA A 48 11.31 -5.27 -6.30
C ALA A 48 11.18 -5.19 -4.77
N ALA A 49 10.80 -6.30 -4.15
CA ALA A 49 11.03 -6.46 -2.73
C ALA A 49 12.52 -6.13 -2.53
N PRO A 50 12.90 -5.39 -1.46
CA PRO A 50 14.30 -5.39 -1.08
C PRO A 50 14.68 -6.85 -0.79
N MET A 51 15.26 -7.52 -1.78
CA MET A 51 15.99 -8.75 -1.61
C MET A 51 17.25 -8.38 -0.81
N ASN A 52 17.41 -9.03 0.33
CA ASN A 52 18.55 -9.01 1.27
C ASN A 52 18.55 -7.95 2.36
N GLU A 53 17.98 -8.32 3.51
CA GLU A 53 18.48 -7.88 4.82
C GLU A 53 18.78 -9.05 5.78
N PHE A 54 18.60 -10.32 5.36
CA PHE A 54 18.76 -11.49 6.25
C PHE A 54 19.84 -12.50 5.85
N VAL A 55 20.78 -12.17 4.95
CA VAL A 55 21.91 -13.05 4.66
C VAL A 55 23.20 -12.26 4.85
N LEU A 56 24.14 -12.84 5.60
CA LEU A 56 25.48 -12.37 6.01
C LEU A 56 25.62 -11.81 7.44
N GLN A 57 25.10 -12.52 8.44
CA GLN A 57 25.90 -12.67 9.66
C GLN A 57 26.85 -13.86 9.45
N PRO A 58 28.18 -13.69 9.39
CA PRO A 58 29.10 -14.82 9.48
C PRO A 58 28.92 -15.50 10.84
N PRO A 59 29.07 -16.84 10.95
CA PRO A 59 29.05 -17.50 12.24
C PRO A 59 30.19 -16.93 13.08
N VAL A 60 29.86 -16.41 14.27
CA VAL A 60 30.86 -16.05 15.27
C VAL A 60 31.58 -17.35 15.63
N SER A 61 32.78 -17.58 15.09
CA SER A 61 33.67 -18.59 15.64
C SER A 61 33.99 -18.17 17.07
N LEU A 62 33.46 -18.91 18.04
CA LEU A 62 33.94 -18.86 19.41
C LEU A 62 35.40 -19.34 19.41
N SER A 63 36.33 -18.40 19.31
CA SER A 63 37.73 -18.63 19.64
C SER A 63 38.01 -18.05 21.03
N ASN A 64 38.29 -18.97 21.96
CA ASN A 64 38.80 -18.85 23.34
C ASN A 64 37.94 -18.15 24.40
#